data_AF-A0AAJ8LA17-F1
#
_entry.id   AF-A0AAJ8LA17-F1
#
_cell.length_a   1.000
_cell.length_b   1.000
_cell.length_c   1.000
_cell.angle_alpha   90.00
_cell.angle_beta   90.00
_cell.angle_gamma   90.00
#
_symmetry.space_group_name_H-M   'P 1'
#
loop_
_entity.id
_entity.type
_entity.pdbx_description
1 polymer ?
#
loop_
_entity_poly.entity_id
_entity_poly.type
_entity_poly.pdbx_seq_one_letter_code
_entity_poly.pdbx_strand_id
1 'polypeptide(L)' 'MTTLWTCAELLRGESSKPYSLIIVNQPIRQDLLAKAWKAASLRLCADGGANRLYDIDQGKGSRASTAWRIIR' A
#
# COMPACT_ATOMS: atom_id res chain seq x y z
N MET A 1 19.39 -3.47 24.47
CA MET A 1 19.00 -2.96 23.13
C MET A 1 17.49 -2.73 23.14
N THR A 2 17.04 -1.48 22.99
CA THR A 2 15.61 -1.14 22.90
C THR A 2 15.20 -1.10 21.45
N THR A 3 14.25 -1.96 21.06
CA THR A 3 13.62 -1.91 19.74
C THR A 3 12.59 -0.80 19.74
N LEU A 4 12.93 0.35 19.14
CA LEU A 4 11.97 1.42 18.91
C LEU A 4 11.04 1.03 17.75
N TRP A 5 9.76 0.87 18.06
CA TRP A 5 8.69 0.67 17.08
C TRP A 5 8.05 2.01 16.76
N THR A 6 8.03 2.38 15.48
CA THR A 6 7.40 3.62 15.00
C THR A 6 6.76 3.42 13.64
N CYS A 7 5.60 4.05 13.43
CA CYS A 7 4.91 4.10 12.15
C CYS A 7 5.29 5.34 11.33
N ALA A 8 6.12 6.24 11.88
CA ALA A 8 6.45 7.51 11.26
C ALA A 8 7.18 7.36 9.91
N GLU A 9 7.94 6.28 9.74
CA GLU A 9 8.60 5.96 8.47
C GLU A 9 7.57 5.71 7.36
N LEU A 10 6.59 4.83 7.62
CA LEU A 10 5.51 4.51 6.68
C LEU A 10 4.73 5.76 6.26
N LEU A 11 4.45 6.66 7.21
CA LEU A 11 3.73 7.92 6.95
C LEU A 11 4.57 8.97 6.21
N ARG A 12 5.90 8.88 6.27
CA ARG A 12 6.83 9.72 5.50
C ARG A 12 7.09 9.17 4.10
N GLY A 13 6.76 7.90 3.84
CA GLY A 13 7.05 7.25 2.58
C GLY A 13 8.51 6.80 2.44
N GLU A 14 9.19 6.65 3.57
CA GLU A 14 10.55 6.14 3.70
C GLU A 14 10.51 4.91 4.61
N SER A 15 11.46 4.00 4.46
CA SER A 15 11.47 2.76 5.24
C SER A 15 12.92 2.36 5.47
N SER A 16 13.32 2.30 6.74
CA SER A 16 14.60 1.72 7.15
C SER A 16 14.51 0.21 7.35
N LYS A 17 13.30 -0.32 7.49
CA LYS A 17 12.98 -1.75 7.73
C LYS A 17 11.94 -2.24 6.73
N PRO A 18 11.96 -3.52 6.34
CA PRO A 18 10.96 -4.07 5.43
C PRO A 18 9.55 -4.00 6.04
N TYR A 19 8.65 -3.29 5.37
CA TYR A 19 7.24 -3.21 5.76
C TYR A 19 6.34 -3.96 4.78
N SER A 20 5.24 -4.50 5.29
CA SER A 20 4.13 -5.01 4.50
C SER A 20 2.95 -4.03 4.54
N LEU A 21 2.32 -3.83 3.39
CA LEU A 21 1.08 -3.07 3.23
C LEU A 21 -0.05 -4.04 2.94
N ILE A 22 -1.08 -4.05 3.78
CA ILE A 22 -2.30 -4.82 3.57
C ILE A 22 -3.44 -3.84 3.28
N ILE A 23 -4.04 -3.96 2.11
CA ILE A 23 -5.12 -3.11 1.63
C ILE A 23 -6.44 -3.85 1.86
N VAL A 24 -7.31 -3.26 2.67
CA VAL A 24 -8.63 -3.81 3.02
C VAL A 24 -9.74 -3.10 2.23
N ASN A 25 -10.95 -3.67 2.20
CA ASN A 25 -12.13 -3.10 1.53
C ASN A 25 -12.76 -1.91 2.31
N GLN A 26 -11.95 -0.91 2.65
CA GLN A 26 -12.39 0.32 3.32
C GLN A 26 -12.05 1.52 2.44
N PRO A 27 -12.74 2.66 2.59
CA PRO A 27 -12.38 3.90 1.90
C PRO A 27 -10.92 4.27 2.16
N ILE A 28 -10.14 4.44 1.10
CA ILE A 28 -8.69 4.68 1.18
C ILE A 28 -8.37 6.13 0.85
N ARG A 29 -7.57 6.75 1.71
CA ARG A 29 -6.94 8.04 1.44
C ARG A 29 -5.79 7.89 0.45
N GLN A 30 -5.91 8.51 -0.71
CA GLN A 30 -4.93 8.36 -1.79
C GLN A 30 -3.53 8.89 -1.44
N ASP A 31 -3.45 9.97 -0.68
CA ASP A 31 -2.18 10.57 -0.24
C ASP A 31 -1.40 9.63 0.70
N LEU A 32 -2.11 8.98 1.62
CA LEU A 32 -1.54 8.01 2.54
C LEU A 32 -1.16 6.71 1.83
N LEU A 33 -2.02 6.25 0.91
CA LEU A 33 -1.76 5.07 0.10
C LEU A 33 -0.47 5.24 -0.69
N ALA A 34 -0.24 6.39 -1.33
CA ALA A 34 0.98 6.63 -2.11
C ALA A 34 2.25 6.56 -1.25
N LYS A 35 2.22 7.12 -0.03
CA LYS A 35 3.37 7.09 0.89
C LYS A 35 3.62 5.68 1.41
N ALA A 36 2.58 5.00 1.89
CA ALA A 36 2.68 3.63 2.37
C ALA A 36 3.10 2.66 1.25
N TRP A 37 2.61 2.88 0.03
CA TRP A 37 2.99 2.10 -1.15
C TRP A 37 4.49 2.21 -1.46
N LYS A 38 5.04 3.43 -1.36
CA LYS A 38 6.48 3.68 -1.55
C LYS A 38 7.34 3.04 -0.46
N ALA A 39 6.88 3.08 0.79
CA ALA A 39 7.59 2.54 1.94
C ALA A 39 7.49 1.01 2.11
N ALA A 40 6.44 0.38 1.58
CA ALA A 40 6.23 -1.06 1.75
C ALA A 40 6.99 -1.90 0.72
N SER A 41 7.67 -2.94 1.19
CA SER A 41 8.36 -3.93 0.36
C SER A 41 7.40 -5.00 -0.17
N LEU A 42 6.36 -5.32 0.60
CA LEU A 42 5.31 -6.27 0.22
C LEU A 42 3.95 -5.56 0.21
N ARG A 43 3.13 -5.78 -0.83
CA ARG A 43 1.76 -5.27 -0.89
C ARG A 43 0.79 -6.42 -1.09
N LEU A 44 -0.24 -6.47 -0.26
CA LEU A 44 -1.28 -7.48 -0.25
C LEU A 44 -2.64 -6.78 -0.27
N CYS A 45 -3.61 -7.38 -0.95
CA CYS A 45 -5.00 -6.91 -0.91
C CYS A 45 -5.85 -8.02 -0.28
N ALA A 46 -6.68 -7.66 0.70
CA ALA A 46 -7.60 -8.57 1.34
C ALA A 46 -8.99 -8.39 0.72
N ASP A 47 -9.53 -9.47 0.15
CA ASP A 47 -10.89 -9.55 -0.40
C ASP A 47 -11.22 -8.37 -1.34
N GLY A 48 -12.23 -7.54 -1.01
CA GLY A 48 -12.61 -6.38 -1.81
C GLY A 48 -11.61 -5.21 -1.87
N GLY A 49 -10.49 -5.28 -1.13
CA GLY A 49 -9.43 -4.27 -1.16
C GLY A 49 -8.79 -4.12 -2.55
N ALA A 50 -8.75 -5.20 -3.34
CA ALA A 50 -8.26 -5.17 -4.72
C ALA A 50 -9.17 -4.34 -5.64
N ASN A 51 -10.49 -4.44 -5.47
CA ASN A 51 -11.46 -3.65 -6.25
C ASN A 51 -11.27 -2.15 -5.97
N ARG A 52 -11.09 -1.78 -4.70
CA ARG A 52 -10.83 -0.38 -4.30
C ARG A 52 -9.53 0.16 -4.90
N LEU A 53 -8.51 -0.66 -4.95
CA LEU A 53 -7.23 -0.27 -5.53
C LEU A 53 -7.32 -0.10 -7.05
N TYR A 54 -8.06 -0.98 -7.71
CA TYR A 54 -8.35 -0.90 -9.14
C TYR A 54 -9.14 0.37 -9.50
N ASP A 55 -10.15 0.74 -8.70
CA ASP A 55 -10.90 1.98 -8.90
C ASP A 55 -9.99 3.22 -8.83
N ILE A 56 -9.02 3.22 -7.91
CA ILE A 56 -8.04 4.32 -7.76
C ILE A 56 -7.06 4.37 -8.94
N ASP A 57 -6.65 3.21 -9.47
CA ASP A 57 -5.73 3.12 -10.62
C ASP A 57 -6.41 3.52 -11.93
N GLN A 58 -7.65 3.06 -12.16
CA GLN A 58 -8.44 3.41 -13.35
C GLN A 58 -8.82 4.89 -13.39
N GLY A 59 -9.03 5.52 -12.23
CA GLY A 59 -9.20 6.96 -12.13
C GLY A 59 -7.97 7.78 -12.59
N LYS A 60 -6.79 7.15 -12.75
CA LYS A 60 -5.54 7.80 -13.19
C LYS A 60 -5.20 7.58 -14.67
N GLY A 61 -6.04 6.88 -15.44
CA GLY A 61 -5.99 6.85 -16.90
C GLY A 61 -4.71 6.29 -17.55
N SER A 62 -3.78 5.71 -16.79
CA SER A 62 -2.49 5.27 -17.29
C SER A 62 -2.25 3.81 -16.90
N ARG A 63 -2.23 2.93 -17.92
CA ARG A 63 -1.95 1.49 -17.84
C ARG A 63 -0.56 1.24 -17.23
N ALA A 64 -0.44 1.29 -15.91
CA ALA A 64 0.79 0.93 -15.22
C ALA A 64 0.79 -0.59 -14.99
N SER A 65 1.49 -1.29 -15.88
CA SER A 65 1.85 -2.71 -15.77
C SER A 65 2.66 -2.98 -14.49
N THR A 66 2.00 -3.06 -13.33
CA THR A 66 2.60 -3.56 -12.10
C THR A 66 1.97 -4.90 -11.81
N ALA A 67 2.77 -5.97 -11.78
CA ALA A 67 2.30 -7.33 -11.57
C ALA A 67 1.59 -7.46 -10.21
N TRP A 68 0.26 -7.48 -10.25
CA TRP A 68 -0.60 -7.67 -9.09
C TRP A 68 -0.61 -9.14 -8.71
N ARG A 69 -0.05 -9.50 -7.55
CA ARG A 69 -0.26 -10.84 -6.97
C ARG A 69 -1.38 -10.74 -5.94
N ILE A 70 -2.61 -10.90 -6.43
CA ILE A 70 -3.79 -11.04 -5.57
C ILE A 70 -3.68 -12.41 -4.92
N ILE A 71 -3.51 -12.45 -3.60
CA ILE A 71 -3.66 -13.68 -2.83
C ILE A 71 -5.17 -13.80 -2.55
N ARG A 72 -5.85 -14.69 -3.28
CA ARG A 72 -7.17 -15.18 -2.87
C ARG A 72 -6.99 -16.33 -1.89
#